data_AF-R5GBW5-F1
#
_entry.id   AF-R5GBW5-F1
#
_cell.length_a   1.000
_cell.length_b   1.000
_cell.length_c   1.000
_cell.angle_alpha   90.00
_cell.angle_beta   90.00
_cell.angle_gamma   90.00
#
_symmetry.space_group_name_H-M   'P 1'
#
loop_
_entity.id
_entity.type
_entity.pdbx_description
1 polymer ?
#
loop_
_entity_poly.entity_id
_entity_poly.type
_entity_poly.pdbx_seq_one_letter_code
_entity_poly.pdbx_strand_id
1 'polypeptide(L)' 'MMVRLPFDPPTWQIVLSMVMMVATTVFFVWAAAKVFRVGLLMYGKKPKLKELIKWISYK' A
#
# COMPACT_ATOMS: atom_id res chain seq x y z
N MET A 1 8.15 11.16 27.41
CA MET A 1 9.34 10.45 27.92
C MET A 1 9.66 9.30 26.99
N MET A 2 10.80 9.33 26.31
CA MET A 2 11.29 8.18 25.55
C MET A 2 11.71 7.11 26.54
N VAL A 3 10.85 6.12 26.76
CA VAL A 3 11.27 4.85 27.34
C VAL A 3 12.23 4.24 26.32
N ARG A 4 13.53 4.39 26.59
CA ARG A 4 14.58 3.56 26.01
C ARG A 4 14.11 2.11 26.14
N LEU A 5 13.84 1.47 25.00
CA LEU A 5 13.49 0.06 24.94
C LEU A 5 14.49 -0.72 25.79
N PRO A 6 14.05 -1.60 26.71
CA PRO A 6 14.95 -2.35 27.59
C PRO A 6 15.83 -3.38 26.86
N PHE A 7 15.62 -3.56 25.55
CA PHE A 7 16.35 -4.49 24.71
C PHE A 7 16.69 -3.83 23.38
N ASP A 8 17.93 -3.99 22.92
CA ASP A 8 18.32 -3.69 21.54
C ASP A 8 17.71 -4.76 20.64
N PRO A 9 16.68 -4.43 19.81
CA PRO A 9 16.11 -5.42 18.92
C PRO A 9 17.18 -5.89 17.93
N PRO A 10 17.21 -7.20 17.60
CA PRO A 10 18.11 -7.74 16.60
C PRO A 10 18.06 -6.92 15.30
N THR A 11 19.21 -6.73 14.65
CA THR A 11 19.33 -5.90 13.42
C THR A 11 18.35 -6.31 12.33
N TRP A 12 17.98 -7.60 12.25
CA TRP A 12 17.00 -8.09 11.29
C TRP A 12 15.57 -7.56 11.53
N GLN A 13 15.16 -7.28 12.77
CA GLN A 13 13.83 -6.70 13.07
C GLN A 13 13.74 -5.25 12.60
N ILE A 14 14.84 -4.51 12.73
CA ILE A 14 14.95 -3.12 12.29
C ILE A 14 14.89 -3.07 10.76
N VAL A 15 15.68 -3.92 10.09
CA VAL A 15 15.68 -4.05 8.63
C VAL A 15 14.30 -4.50 8.12
N LEU A 16 13.68 -5.50 8.76
CA LEU A 16 12.34 -5.98 8.38
C LEU A 16 11.30 -4.86 8.51
N SER A 17 11.32 -4.09 9.59
CA SER A 17 10.40 -2.96 9.79
C SER A 17 10.57 -1.89 8.72
N MET A 18 11.82 -1.53 8.38
CA MET A 18 12.12 -0.58 7.31
C MET A 18 11.66 -1.09 5.94
N VAL A 19 11.93 -2.36 5.63
CA VAL A 19 11.50 -3.00 4.38
C VAL A 19 9.98 -3.05 4.31
N MET A 20 9.30 -3.43 5.39
CA MET A 20 7.85 -3.52 5.44
C MET A 20 7.20 -2.15 5.25
N MET A 21 7.77 -1.09 5.84
CA MET A 21 7.34 0.29 5.63
C MET A 21 7.41 0.65 4.14
N VAL A 22 8.57 0.49 3.52
CA VAL A 22 8.79 0.84 2.11
C VAL A 22 7.92 -0.02 1.19
N ALA A 23 7.87 -1.33 1.42
CA ALA A 23 7.06 -2.25 0.64
C ALA A 23 5.58 -1.89 0.69
N THR A 24 5.07 -1.55 1.87
CA THR A 24 3.67 -1.12 2.05
C THR A 24 3.40 0.17 1.29
N THR A 25 4.27 1.17 1.43
CA THR A 25 4.15 2.44 0.69
C THR A 25 4.12 2.21 -0.82
N VAL A 26 5.08 1.44 -1.36
CA VAL A 26 5.14 1.16 -2.80
C VAL A 26 3.91 0.38 -3.27
N PHE A 27 3.47 -0.61 -2.50
CA PHE A 27 2.28 -1.39 -2.81
C PHE A 27 1.02 -0.52 -2.92
N PHE A 28 0.79 0.37 -1.95
CA PHE A 28 -0.37 1.27 -1.98
C PHE A 28 -0.28 2.30 -3.10
N VAL A 29 0.90 2.86 -3.37
CA VAL A 29 1.11 3.79 -4.50
C VAL A 29 0.85 3.10 -5.84
N TRP A 30 1.35 1.88 -6.03
CA TRP A 30 1.11 1.08 -7.23
C TRP A 30 -0.38 0.76 -7.41
N ALA A 31 -1.07 0.33 -6.34
CA ALA A 31 -2.49 0.04 -6.36
C ALA A 31 -3.32 1.30 -6.70
N ALA A 32 -3.01 2.44 -6.07
CA ALA A 32 -3.67 3.71 -6.32
C ALA A 32 -3.46 4.18 -7.78
N ALA A 33 -2.24 4.07 -8.30
CA ALA A 33 -1.94 4.42 -9.70
C ALA A 33 -2.73 3.55 -10.70
N LYS A 34 -2.87 2.25 -10.43
CA LYS A 34 -3.69 1.34 -11.26
C LYS A 34 -5.16 1.72 -11.23
N VAL A 35 -5.71 1.98 -10.04
CA VAL A 35 -7.11 2.41 -9.89
C VAL A 35 -7.34 3.75 -10.58
N PHE A 36 -6.41 4.70 -10.49
CA PHE A 36 -6.53 6.01 -11.13
C PHE A 36 -6.56 5.89 -12.66
N ARG A 37 -5.68 5.06 -13.25
CA ARG A 37 -5.64 4.84 -14.71
C ARG A 37 -6.95 4.24 -15.24
N VAL A 38 -7.51 3.25 -14.56
CA VAL A 38 -8.76 2.60 -14.99
C VAL A 38 -9.98 3.47 -14.66
N GLY A 39 -9.99 4.10 -13.48
CA GLY A 39 -11.07 4.96 -13.02
C GLY A 39 -11.25 6.22 -13.87
N LEU A 40 -10.16 6.77 -14.42
CA LEU A 40 -10.23 7.92 -15.33
C LEU A 40 -11.07 7.63 -16.59
N LEU A 41 -11.08 6.38 -17.07
CA LEU A 41 -11.82 5.98 -18.26
C LEU A 41 -13.32 5.75 -17.99
N MET A 42 -13.73 5.75 -16.72
CA MET A 42 -15.11 5.47 -16.32
C MET A 42 -15.86 6.75 -15.97
N TYR A 43 -16.25 7.50 -16.99
CA TYR A 43 -17.18 8.62 -16.84
C TYR A 43 -18.62 8.12 -16.70
N GLY A 44 -19.35 8.61 -15.68
CA GLY A 44 -20.81 8.46 -15.58
C GLY A 44 -21.36 7.24 -14.83
N LYS A 45 -20.53 6.28 -14.39
CA LYS A 45 -20.95 5.18 -13.48
C LYS A 45 -20.40 5.39 -12.07
N LYS A 46 -21.25 5.25 -11.04
CA LYS A 46 -20.80 5.19 -9.64
C LYS A 46 -20.01 3.90 -9.43
N PRO A 47 -18.68 3.96 -9.18
CA PRO A 47 -17.89 2.75 -8.98
C PRO A 47 -18.40 2.00 -7.75
N LYS A 48 -18.64 0.70 -7.87
CA LYS A 48 -18.84 -0.17 -6.70
C LYS A 48 -17.50 -0.66 -6.18
N LEU A 49 -17.39 -0.89 -4.86
CA LEU A 49 -16.19 -1.47 -4.23
C LEU A 49 -15.68 -2.75 -4.93
N LYS A 50 -16.60 -3.57 -5.46
CA LYS A 50 -16.27 -4.79 -6.22
C LYS A 50 -15.58 -4.51 -7.56
N GLU A 51 -15.91 -3.39 -8.22
CA GLU A 51 -15.28 -2.99 -9.49
C GLU A 51 -13.89 -2.41 -9.26
N LEU A 52 -13.70 -1.62 -8.19
CA LEU A 52 -12.39 -1.08 -7.80
C LEU A 52 -11.35 -2.19 -7.58
N ILE A 53 -11.71 -3.26 -6.87
CA ILE A 53 -10.83 -4.42 -6.65
C ILE A 53 -10.53 -5.14 -7.98
N LYS A 54 -11.50 -5.21 -8.89
CA LYS A 54 -11.31 -5.81 -10.22
C LYS A 54 -10.34 -4.99 -11.07
N TRP A 55 -10.33 -3.67 -10.94
CA TRP A 55 -9.43 -2.78 -11.68
C TRP A 55 -7.97 -2.87 -11.21
N ILE A 56 -7.75 -3.18 -9.92
CA ILE A 56 -6.40 -3.48 -9.40
C ILE A 56 -5.81 -4.73 -10.09
N SER A 57 -6.65 -5.67 -10.53
CA SER A 57 -6.22 -6.91 -11.19
C SER A 57 -6.24 -6.84 -12.73
N TYR A 58 -6.81 -5.80 -13.33
CA TYR A 58 -6.76 -5.63 -14.78
C TYR A 58 -5.31 -5.33 -15.21
N LYS A 59 -4.82 -6.10 -16.19
CA LYS A 59 -3.46 -5.99 -16.75
C LYS A 59 -3.40 -4.86 -17.75
#